data_AF-A0A8X6KTB3-F1
#
_entry.id   AF-A0A8X6KTB3-F1
#
_cell.length_a   1.000
_cell.length_b   1.000
_cell.length_c   1.000
_cell.angle_alpha   90.00
_cell.angle_beta   90.00
_cell.angle_gamma   90.00
#
_symmetry.space_group_name_H-M   'P 1'
#
loop_
_entity.id
_entity.type
_entity.pdbx_description
1 polymer ?
#
loop_
_entity_poly.entity_id
_entity_poly.type
_entity_poly.pdbx_seq_one_letter_code
_entity_poly.pdbx_strand_id
1 'polypeptide(L)'
;MNFSSYFISRNLTVILNCSESDDYYLTIDSIETSENSSVVMTLNTKCACRPYKCLALTPEEPSHGLSTGSKLLIAFFTIAGAYFLVGIIWNFCNGAHGVELVPNLDFWNELPKLIIEGVIFTCSCFGRKSSYGEV
;
A
#
# COMPACT_ATOMS: atom_id res chain seq x y z
N MET A 1 45.45 -14.76 -42.66
CA MET A 1 44.36 -15.46 -41.94
C MET A 1 43.29 -14.42 -41.65
N ASN A 2 42.21 -14.39 -42.42
CA ASN A 2 41.14 -13.40 -42.27
C ASN A 2 40.10 -13.94 -41.28
N PHE A 3 40.05 -13.38 -40.08
CA PHE A 3 38.96 -13.62 -39.14
C PHE A 3 37.84 -12.64 -39.49
N SER A 4 36.89 -13.07 -40.34
CA SER A 4 35.64 -12.33 -40.54
C SER A 4 34.76 -12.62 -39.33
N SER A 5 34.72 -11.69 -38.39
CA SER A 5 33.77 -11.70 -37.28
C SER A 5 32.36 -11.52 -37.83
N TYR A 6 31.67 -12.65 -38.08
CA TYR A 6 30.25 -12.67 -38.45
C TYR A 6 29.45 -12.16 -37.25
N PHE A 7 28.97 -10.92 -37.32
CA PHE A 7 28.05 -10.36 -36.33
C PHE A 7 26.64 -10.84 -36.68
N ILE A 8 26.21 -11.95 -36.08
CA ILE A 8 24.86 -12.48 -36.26
C ILE A 8 23.91 -11.62 -35.42
N SER A 9 23.22 -10.67 -36.05
CA SER A 9 22.13 -9.92 -35.42
C SER A 9 20.86 -10.78 -35.43
N ARG A 10 20.25 -11.00 -34.27
CA ARG A 10 18.97 -11.71 -34.14
C ARG A 10 17.91 -10.71 -33.72
N ASN A 11 16.78 -10.68 -34.43
CA ASN A 11 15.65 -9.82 -34.05
C ASN A 11 14.69 -10.62 -33.14
N LEU A 12 14.23 -10.01 -32.06
CA LEU A 12 13.20 -10.57 -31.18
C LEU A 12 11.93 -9.74 -31.35
N THR A 13 10.84 -10.39 -31.75
CA THR A 13 9.53 -9.76 -31.86
C THR A 13 8.63 -10.25 -30.74
N VAL A 14 8.10 -9.31 -29.95
CA VAL A 14 7.16 -9.59 -28.87
C VAL A 14 5.76 -9.21 -29.31
N ILE A 15 4.87 -10.19 -29.43
CA ILE A 15 3.46 -10.00 -29.76
C ILE A 15 2.66 -10.00 -28.45
N LEU A 16 1.85 -8.97 -28.23
CA LEU A 16 0.93 -8.89 -27.10
C LEU A 16 -0.45 -9.37 -27.56
N ASN A 17 -0.91 -10.51 -27.06
CA ASN A 17 -2.21 -11.08 -27.38
C ASN A 17 -3.22 -10.88 -26.23
N CYS A 18 -4.44 -10.47 -26.56
CA CYS A 18 -5.52 -10.31 -25.60
C CYS A 18 -6.12 -11.68 -25.25
N SER A 19 -6.06 -12.05 -23.97
CA SER A 19 -6.75 -13.22 -23.41
C SER A 19 -7.61 -12.81 -22.21
N GLU A 20 -8.83 -13.32 -22.13
CA GLU A 20 -9.75 -13.05 -21.01
C GLU A 20 -9.53 -14.00 -19.79
N SER A 21 -8.58 -14.94 -19.88
CA SER A 21 -8.13 -15.79 -18.77
C SER A 21 -7.37 -14.98 -17.71
N ASP A 22 -7.54 -15.31 -16.42
CA ASP A 22 -6.76 -14.71 -15.31
C ASP A 22 -5.26 -15.04 -15.39
N ASP A 23 -4.91 -16.12 -16.07
CA ASP A 23 -3.54 -16.59 -16.18
C ASP A 23 -2.75 -15.84 -17.26
N TYR A 24 -1.54 -15.39 -16.90
CA TYR A 24 -0.54 -14.86 -17.82
C TYR A 24 0.37 -16.00 -18.28
N TYR A 25 0.43 -16.25 -19.58
CA TYR A 25 1.33 -17.25 -20.15
C TYR A 25 2.02 -16.75 -21.42
N LEU A 26 3.27 -17.17 -21.55
CA LEU A 26 4.13 -16.87 -22.69
C LEU A 26 4.15 -18.09 -23.61
N THR A 27 3.78 -17.90 -24.88
CA THR A 27 3.98 -18.90 -25.93
C THR A 27 5.15 -18.49 -26.81
N ILE A 28 6.01 -19.45 -27.13
CA ILE A 28 7.12 -19.26 -28.06
C ILE A 28 6.66 -19.84 -29.38
N ASP A 29 6.22 -18.97 -30.29
CA ASP A 29 5.82 -19.37 -31.63
C ASP A 29 7.11 -19.40 -32.48
N SER A 30 7.43 -20.58 -32.99
CA SER A 30 8.72 -21.02 -33.54
C SER A 30 9.64 -19.97 -34.16
N ILE A 31 10.94 -20.22 -33.99
CA ILE A 31 12.04 -19.55 -34.70
C ILE A 31 11.91 -19.88 -36.20
N GLU A 32 11.51 -18.91 -37.02
CA GLU A 32 11.52 -19.11 -38.48
C GLU A 32 12.95 -19.40 -38.94
N THR A 33 13.12 -20.62 -39.44
CA THR A 33 14.40 -21.16 -39.90
C THR A 33 14.45 -20.97 -41.42
N SER A 34 14.98 -19.83 -41.86
CA SER A 34 15.60 -19.62 -43.18
C SER A 34 16.36 -18.29 -43.15
N GLU A 35 17.66 -18.37 -42.90
CA GLU A 35 18.69 -17.31 -42.98
C GLU A 35 18.51 -15.97 -42.24
N ASN A 36 17.36 -15.66 -41.63
CA ASN A 36 17.21 -14.53 -40.72
C ASN A 36 16.48 -14.98 -39.46
N SER A 37 17.23 -15.23 -38.39
CA SER A 37 16.68 -15.69 -37.12
C SER A 37 15.87 -14.57 -36.44
N SER A 38 14.58 -14.48 -36.74
CA SER A 38 13.63 -13.72 -35.92
C SER A 38 12.90 -14.67 -34.98
N VAL A 39 13.10 -14.46 -33.68
CA VAL A 39 12.38 -15.18 -32.62
C VAL A 39 11.10 -14.43 -32.34
N VAL A 40 9.95 -15.10 -32.42
CA VAL A 40 8.66 -14.50 -32.08
C VAL A 40 8.18 -15.07 -30.74
N MET A 41 7.83 -14.19 -29.82
CA MET A 41 7.23 -14.57 -28.54
C MET A 41 5.88 -13.89 -28.39
N THR A 42 4.87 -14.66 -28.01
CA THR A 42 3.51 -14.17 -27.81
C THR A 42 3.18 -14.17 -26.32
N LEU A 43 2.93 -12.99 -25.75
CA LEU A 43 2.50 -12.81 -24.38
C LEU A 43 0.97 -12.66 -24.33
N ASN A 44 0.31 -13.61 -23.66
CA ASN A 44 -1.13 -13.56 -23.46
C ASN A 44 -1.44 -12.82 -22.15
N THR A 45 -2.21 -11.74 -22.26
CA THR A 45 -2.56 -10.90 -21.12
C THR A 45 -3.87 -10.14 -21.33
N LYS A 46 -4.66 -9.98 -20.26
CA LYS A 46 -5.84 -9.07 -20.23
C LYS A 46 -5.48 -7.63 -20.58
N CYS A 47 -4.21 -7.27 -20.41
CA CYS A 47 -3.68 -5.95 -20.66
C CYS A 47 -3.71 -5.53 -22.12
N ALA A 48 -3.61 -6.50 -23.02
CA ALA A 48 -3.66 -6.25 -24.46
C ALA A 48 -5.10 -6.04 -24.96
N CYS A 49 -6.12 -6.28 -24.12
CA CYS A 49 -7.52 -6.08 -24.46
C CYS A 49 -7.93 -4.60 -24.37
N ARG A 50 -8.80 -4.13 -25.27
CA ARG A 50 -9.34 -2.76 -25.26
C ARG A 50 -10.75 -2.72 -24.64
N PRO A 51 -11.09 -1.74 -23.77
CA PRO A 51 -10.20 -0.76 -23.13
C PRO A 51 -9.20 -1.49 -22.21
N TYR A 52 -7.98 -0.97 -22.08
CA TYR A 52 -6.87 -1.59 -21.34
C TYR A 52 -7.33 -2.17 -19.99
N LYS A 53 -7.62 -3.48 -19.93
CA LYS A 53 -8.11 -4.15 -18.70
C LYS A 53 -6.98 -4.41 -17.69
N CYS A 54 -5.77 -3.96 -18.05
CA CYS A 54 -4.54 -4.02 -17.26
C CYS A 54 -4.53 -3.10 -16.03
N LEU A 55 -5.45 -2.14 -15.96
CA LEU A 55 -5.61 -1.26 -14.79
C LEU A 55 -6.20 -2.01 -13.58
N ALA A 56 -5.86 -3.29 -13.40
CA ALA A 56 -5.98 -3.98 -12.15
C ALA A 56 -4.73 -3.65 -11.30
N LEU A 57 -4.68 -2.40 -10.83
CA LEU A 57 -4.10 -2.09 -9.52
C LEU A 57 -5.10 -2.42 -8.39
N THR A 58 -6.18 -3.14 -8.71
CA THR A 58 -7.11 -3.65 -7.72
C THR A 58 -7.22 -5.18 -7.89
N PRO A 59 -6.68 -5.98 -6.93
CA PRO A 59 -7.34 -7.24 -6.61
C PRO A 59 -8.79 -6.90 -6.28
N GLU A 60 -9.77 -7.78 -6.58
CA GLU A 60 -11.17 -7.68 -6.15
C GLU A 60 -11.40 -6.60 -5.09
N GLU A 61 -11.78 -5.37 -5.48
CA GLU A 61 -11.61 -4.16 -4.67
C GLU A 61 -11.76 -4.44 -3.15
N PRO A 62 -10.66 -4.62 -2.38
CA PRO A 62 -10.76 -4.40 -0.97
C PRO A 62 -10.89 -2.88 -0.92
N SER A 63 -12.14 -2.41 -0.91
CA SER A 63 -12.54 -1.01 -0.87
C SER A 63 -11.37 -0.16 -0.39
N HIS A 64 -10.84 0.71 -1.25
CA HIS A 64 -9.75 1.64 -0.96
C HIS A 64 -10.20 2.68 0.10
N GLY A 65 -10.82 2.21 1.17
CA GLY A 65 -11.20 2.93 2.34
C GLY A 65 -9.96 3.11 3.19
N LEU A 66 -9.89 4.29 3.80
CA LEU A 66 -8.90 4.67 4.78
C LEU A 66 -8.51 3.48 5.67
N SER A 67 -7.21 3.32 5.92
CA SER A 67 -6.67 2.31 6.84
C SER A 67 -7.52 2.24 8.11
N THR A 68 -7.72 1.04 8.66
CA THR A 68 -8.49 0.84 9.90
C THR A 68 -8.01 1.79 11.00
N GLY A 69 -6.70 2.06 11.07
CA GLY A 69 -6.13 3.04 12.00
C GLY A 69 -6.63 4.47 11.75
N SER A 70 -6.70 4.91 10.50
CA SER A 70 -7.23 6.22 10.13
C SER A 70 -8.71 6.35 10.47
N LYS A 71 -9.51 5.31 10.23
CA LYS A 71 -10.94 5.29 10.62
C LYS A 71 -11.11 5.42 12.13
N LEU A 72 -10.31 4.71 12.92
CA LEU A 72 -10.34 4.78 14.38
C LEU A 72 -9.95 6.19 14.87
N LEU A 73 -8.89 6.78 14.31
CA LEU A 73 -8.48 8.15 14.66
C LEU A 73 -9.59 9.17 14.38
N ILE A 74 -10.19 9.11 13.19
CA ILE A 74 -11.28 10.02 12.82
C ILE A 74 -12.48 9.83 13.75
N ALA A 75 -12.88 8.60 14.05
CA ALA A 75 -13.96 8.31 14.99
C ALA A 75 -13.64 8.83 16.40
N PHE A 76 -12.41 8.66 16.87
CA PHE A 76 -11.98 9.14 18.18
C PHE A 76 -12.04 10.68 18.26
N PHE A 77 -11.48 11.40 17.29
CA PHE A 77 -11.47 12.86 17.30
C PHE A 77 -12.88 13.46 17.16
N THR A 78 -13.75 12.85 16.37
CA THR A 78 -15.14 13.31 16.23
C THR A 78 -15.94 13.13 17.51
N ILE A 79 -15.82 11.97 18.17
CA ILE A 79 -16.48 11.71 19.45
C ILE A 79 -15.90 12.60 20.56
N ALA A 80 -14.57 12.71 20.65
CA ALA A 80 -13.90 13.57 21.62
C ALA A 80 -14.30 15.04 21.42
N GLY A 81 -14.31 15.53 20.18
CA GLY A 81 -14.75 16.88 19.85
C GLY A 81 -16.20 17.15 20.26
N ALA A 82 -17.12 16.23 19.92
CA ALA A 82 -18.52 16.34 20.35
C ALA A 82 -18.66 16.36 21.88
N TYR A 83 -17.90 15.50 22.57
CA TYR A 83 -17.88 15.45 24.03
C TYR A 83 -17.38 16.77 24.66
N PHE A 84 -16.29 17.34 24.15
CA PHE A 84 -15.81 18.66 24.60
C PHE A 84 -16.85 19.75 24.32
N LEU A 85 -17.44 19.81 23.12
CA LEU A 85 -18.42 20.83 22.80
C LEU A 85 -19.65 20.77 23.74
N VAL A 86 -20.22 19.57 23.92
CA VAL A 86 -21.38 19.40 24.80
C VAL A 86 -21.03 19.69 26.26
N GLY A 87 -19.91 19.15 26.76
CA GLY A 87 -19.52 19.34 28.15
C GLY A 87 -19.07 20.76 28.47
N ILE A 88 -18.40 21.46 27.55
CA ILE A 88 -18.03 22.87 27.70
C ILE A 88 -19.30 23.73 27.74
N ILE A 89 -20.26 23.53 26.82
CA ILE A 89 -21.53 24.28 26.83
C ILE A 89 -22.29 24.02 28.12
N TRP A 90 -22.38 22.76 28.55
CA TRP A 90 -23.07 22.38 29.79
C TRP A 90 -22.42 23.03 31.02
N ASN A 91 -21.11 22.96 31.15
CA ASN A 91 -20.38 23.55 32.28
C ASN A 91 -20.38 25.08 32.23
N PHE A 92 -20.36 25.68 31.05
CA PHE A 92 -20.49 27.12 30.86
C PHE A 92 -21.86 27.64 31.30
N CYS A 93 -22.95 26.94 30.94
CA CYS A 93 -24.30 27.28 31.40
C CYS A 93 -24.44 27.15 32.93
N ASN A 94 -23.66 26.27 33.55
CA ASN A 94 -23.60 26.11 35.02
C ASN A 94 -22.65 27.10 35.70
N GLY A 95 -22.03 28.03 34.96
CA GLY A 95 -21.17 29.09 35.51
C GLY A 95 -19.74 28.67 35.83
N ALA A 96 -19.29 27.50 35.37
CA ALA A 96 -17.88 27.11 35.47
C ALA A 96 -17.01 28.01 34.57
N HIS A 97 -15.83 28.40 35.07
CA HIS A 97 -14.92 29.30 34.36
C HIS A 97 -13.51 28.72 34.26
N GLY A 98 -12.85 28.96 33.14
CA GLY A 98 -11.47 28.53 32.89
C GLY A 98 -11.32 27.03 32.71
N VAL A 99 -10.43 26.43 33.50
CA VAL A 99 -9.98 25.03 33.36
C VAL A 99 -11.11 24.04 33.70
N GLU A 100 -12.05 24.44 34.56
CA GLU A 100 -13.22 23.63 34.98
C GLU A 100 -14.27 23.40 33.89
N LEU A 101 -14.19 24.12 32.75
CA LEU A 101 -15.07 23.85 31.62
C LEU A 101 -14.80 22.50 30.96
N VAL A 102 -13.60 21.95 31.12
CA VAL A 102 -13.26 20.65 30.54
C VAL A 102 -13.89 19.53 31.37
N PRO A 103 -14.85 18.77 30.80
CA PRO A 103 -15.45 17.65 31.50
C PRO A 103 -14.41 16.50 31.70
N ASN A 104 -14.26 16.04 32.94
CA ASN A 104 -13.32 14.98 33.35
C ASN A 104 -11.84 15.28 33.06
N LEU A 105 -11.33 16.37 33.64
CA LEU A 105 -9.99 16.89 33.40
C LEU A 105 -8.85 15.93 33.77
N ASP A 106 -9.00 15.20 34.88
CA ASP A 106 -7.99 14.24 35.34
C ASP A 106 -7.73 13.15 34.29
N PHE A 107 -8.79 12.65 33.65
CA PHE A 107 -8.67 11.68 32.56
C PHE A 107 -7.87 12.24 31.37
N TRP A 108 -8.14 13.49 30.97
CA TRP A 108 -7.42 14.13 29.86
C TRP A 108 -5.97 14.47 30.18
N ASN A 109 -5.65 14.71 31.47
CA ASN A 109 -4.26 14.89 31.92
C ASN A 109 -3.47 13.58 31.95
N GLU A 110 -4.13 12.46 32.23
CA GLU A 110 -3.49 11.15 32.27
C GLU A 110 -3.31 10.54 30.87
N LEU A 111 -4.24 10.78 29.95
CA LEU A 111 -4.23 10.25 28.57
C LEU A 111 -2.87 10.37 27.85
N PRO A 112 -2.20 11.54 27.80
CA PRO A 112 -0.91 11.69 27.16
C PRO A 112 0.19 10.84 27.78
N LYS A 113 0.17 10.67 29.10
CA LYS A 113 1.15 9.82 29.82
C LYS A 113 0.97 8.36 29.41
N LEU A 114 -0.26 7.87 29.40
CA LEU A 114 -0.57 6.49 28.99
C LEU A 114 -0.19 6.22 27.52
N ILE A 115 -0.39 7.20 26.62
CA ILE A 115 0.01 7.06 25.20
C ILE A 115 1.53 6.94 25.08
N ILE A 116 2.29 7.80 25.76
CA ILE A 116 3.76 7.79 25.72
C ILE A 116 4.28 6.45 26.24
N GLU A 117 3.73 5.95 27.35
CA GLU A 117 4.11 4.64 27.90
C GLU A 117 3.81 3.50 26.92
N GLY A 118 2.64 3.51 26.26
CA GLY A 118 2.28 2.53 25.24
C GLY A 118 3.18 2.56 24.01
N VAL A 119 3.58 3.77 23.56
CA VAL A 119 4.52 3.94 22.44
C VAL A 119 5.90 3.43 22.81
N ILE A 120 6.42 3.79 24.00
CA ILE A 120 7.72 3.30 24.48
C ILE A 120 7.71 1.78 24.59
N PHE A 121 6.66 1.18 25.16
CA PHE A 121 6.51 -0.28 25.25
C PHE A 121 6.54 -0.93 23.86
N THR A 122 5.77 -0.40 22.92
CA THR A 122 5.69 -0.93 21.55
C THR A 122 7.05 -0.80 20.84
N CYS A 123 7.66 0.39 20.84
CA CYS A 123 8.94 0.63 20.18
C CYS A 123 10.11 -0.15 20.82
N SER A 124 10.10 -0.37 22.13
CA SER A 124 11.12 -1.17 22.81
C SER A 124 11.08 -2.65 22.41
N CYS A 125 9.90 -3.19 22.06
CA CYS A 125 9.76 -4.53 21.51
C CYS A 125 10.34 -4.67 20.09
N PHE A 126 10.23 -3.63 19.25
CA PHE A 126 10.76 -3.65 17.88
C PHE A 126 12.24 -3.22 17.77
N GLY A 127 12.84 -2.69 18.84
CA GLY A 127 14.22 -2.19 18.88
C GLY A 127 15.31 -3.23 19.17
N ARG A 128 14.98 -4.48 19.49
CA ARG A 128 16.00 -5.55 19.63
C ARG A 128 16.42 -6.06 18.25
N LYS A 129 17.23 -5.29 17.53
CA LYS A 129 18.06 -5.88 16.48
C LYS A 129 19.01 -6.87 17.16
N SER A 130 18.76 -8.16 16.96
CA SER A 130 19.69 -9.23 17.28
C SER A 130 21.00 -8.95 16.55
N SER A 131 22.01 -8.55 17.31
CA SER A 131 23.40 -8.53 16.87
C SER A 131 23.88 -9.98 16.87
N TYR A 132 23.59 -10.72 15.80
CA TYR A 132 24.16 -12.05 15.57
C TYR A 132 25.10 -11.98 14.37
N GLY A 133 26.38 -12.28 14.62
CA GLY A 133 27.35 -12.64 13.59
C GLY A 133 28.62 -11.80 13.54
N GLU A 134 29.43 -11.83 14.59
CA GLU A 134 30.89 -11.65 14.46
C GLU A 134 31.53 -12.98 14.89
N VAL A 135 31.86 -13.83 13.91
CA VAL A 135 32.91 -14.87 13.94
C VAL A 135 33.42 -15.12 12.52
#